data_AF-A0A536IU52-F1
#
_entry.id   AF-A0A536IU52-F1
#
_cell.length_a   1.000
_cell.length_b   1.000
_cell.length_c   1.000
_cell.angle_alpha   90.00
_cell.angle_beta   90.00
_cell.angle_gamma   90.00
#
_symmetry.space_group_name_H-M   'P 1'
#
loop_
_entity.id
_entity.type
_entity.pdbx_description
1 polymer ?
#
loop_
_entity_poly.entity_id
_entity_poly.type
_entity_poly.pdbx_seq_one_letter_code
_entity_poly.pdbx_strand_id
1 'polypeptide(L)' 'MPDRVGITPKSWTTDLHQGILHLGKRWYVVSAHLDEHGHAEGVRLDGPFADEAAAQASARPSENTQR' A
#
# COMPACT_ATOMS: atom_id res chain seq x y z
N MET A 1 12.56 -35.64 -9.06
CA MET A 1 12.32 -34.25 -9.50
C MET A 1 11.89 -33.48 -8.27
N PRO A 2 12.66 -32.52 -7.74
CA PRO A 2 12.27 -31.83 -6.53
C PRO A 2 11.05 -30.98 -6.83
N ASP A 3 9.99 -31.23 -6.07
CA ASP A 3 8.78 -30.41 -6.04
C ASP A 3 9.22 -28.96 -5.76
N ARG A 4 9.03 -28.08 -6.74
CA ARG A 4 9.28 -26.65 -6.54
C ARG A 4 8.21 -26.17 -5.58
N VAL A 5 8.50 -26.24 -4.28
CA VAL A 5 7.82 -25.46 -3.26
C VAL A 5 8.10 -24.00 -3.61
N GLY A 6 7.23 -23.43 -4.44
CA GLY A 6 7.09 -22.00 -4.51
C GLY A 6 6.72 -21.56 -3.11
N ILE A 7 7.70 -21.02 -2.38
CA ILE A 7 7.41 -20.26 -1.17
C ILE A 7 6.67 -19.03 -1.69
N THR A 8 5.37 -19.13 -1.90
CA THR A 8 4.51 -17.96 -1.74
C THR A 8 4.47 -17.78 -0.23
N PRO A 9 5.21 -16.82 0.35
CA PRO A 9 5.17 -16.64 1.79
C PRO A 9 3.72 -16.37 2.17
N LYS A 10 3.21 -16.98 3.23
CA LYS A 10 1.92 -16.60 3.82
C LYS A 10 1.82 -15.08 4.06
N SER A 11 2.95 -14.37 4.09
CA SER A 11 3.08 -12.92 4.16
C SER A 11 2.48 -12.11 2.99
N TRP A 12 1.96 -12.74 1.92
CA TRP A 12 1.23 -12.03 0.84
C TRP A 12 -0.30 -12.13 0.96
N THR A 13 -0.82 -12.56 2.11
CA THR A 13 -2.28 -12.53 2.36
C THR A 13 -2.74 -11.26 3.07
N THR A 14 -1.86 -10.29 3.32
CA THR A 14 -2.24 -9.05 3.99
C THR A 14 -2.68 -7.99 3.01
N ASP A 15 -3.77 -7.30 3.35
CA ASP A 15 -4.37 -6.28 2.50
C ASP A 15 -3.38 -5.15 2.20
N LEU A 16 -3.35 -4.71 0.95
CA LEU A 16 -2.62 -3.52 0.56
C LEU A 16 -3.41 -2.30 1.04
N HIS A 17 -2.83 -1.59 2.00
CA HIS A 17 -3.38 -0.35 2.54
C HIS A 17 -2.79 0.83 1.79
N GLN A 18 -3.63 1.79 1.41
CA GLN A 18 -3.21 3.04 0.80
C GLN A 18 -3.72 4.24 1.59
N GLY A 19 -2.90 5.29 1.65
CA GLY A 19 -3.22 6.55 2.31
C GLY A 19 -2.62 7.74 1.58
N ILE A 20 -3.16 8.92 1.84
CA ILE A 20 -2.60 10.17 1.31
C ILE A 20 -1.69 10.78 2.37
N LEU A 21 -0.47 11.12 1.96
CA LEU A 21 0.51 11.76 2.81
C LEU A 21 0.86 13.15 2.26
N HIS A 22 0.66 14.17 3.09
CA HIS A 22 1.08 15.53 2.78
C HIS A 22 2.43 15.82 3.47
N LEU A 23 3.49 16.00 2.67
CA LEU A 23 4.83 16.34 3.13
C LEU A 23 5.22 17.74 2.63
N GLY A 24 5.25 18.70 3.55
CA GLY A 24 5.59 20.09 3.24
C GLY A 24 4.55 20.75 2.34
N LYS A 25 4.86 20.88 1.04
CA LYS A 25 3.97 21.46 0.01
C LYS A 25 3.56 20.44 -1.06
N ARG A 26 3.78 19.14 -0.81
CA ARG A 26 3.66 18.09 -1.83
C ARG A 26 2.79 16.95 -1.30
N TRP A 27 2.03 16.38 -2.21
CA TRP A 27 1.11 15.28 -1.94
C TRP A 27 1.69 13.97 -2.45
N TYR A 28 1.51 12.90 -1.68
CA TYR A 28 1.99 11.56 -2.01
C TYR A 28 0.90 10.55 -1.69
N VAL A 29 0.95 9.41 -2.38
CA VAL A 29 0.20 8.22 -1.99
C VAL A 29 1.21 7.30 -1.30
N VAL A 30 0.93 6.92 -0.05
CA VAL A 30 1.67 5.86 0.64
C VAL A 30 0.91 4.56 0.47
N SER A 31 1.60 3.48 0.16
CA SER A 31 1.02 2.13 0.12
C SER A 31 1.90 1.14 0.86
N ALA A 32 1.29 0.23 1.62
CA ALA A 32 2.00 -0.79 2.38
C ALA A 32 1.10 -2.01 2.64
N HIS A 33 1.71 -3.16 2.85
CA HIS A 33 1.02 -4.31 3.44
C HIS A 33 1.20 -4.23 4.96
N LEU A 34 0.13 -4.40 5.72
CA LEU A 34 0.21 -4.44 7.18
C LEU A 34 0.21 -5.90 7.61
N ASP A 35 1.19 -6.36 8.38
CA ASP A 35 1.18 -7.70 8.95
C ASP A 35 0.15 -7.87 10.08
N GLU A 36 0.03 -9.08 10.62
CA GLU A 36 -0.89 -9.40 11.73
C GLU A 36 -0.57 -8.65 13.05
N HIS A 37 0.62 -8.07 13.16
CA HIS A 37 1.05 -7.25 14.29
C HIS A 37 0.91 -5.74 14.01
N GLY A 38 0.41 -5.36 12.82
CA GLY A 38 0.26 -3.97 12.39
C GLY A 38 1.55 -3.32 11.90
N HIS A 39 2.59 -4.09 11.61
CA HIS A 39 3.81 -3.58 11.01
C HIS A 39 3.65 -3.39 9.50
N ALA A 40 4.10 -2.24 9.01
CA ALA A 40 4.07 -1.93 7.60
C ALA A 40 5.27 -2.53 6.87
N GLU A 41 5.00 -3.44 5.94
CA GLU A 41 5.98 -4.03 5.03
C GLU A 41 5.80 -3.54 3.59
N GLY A 42 6.91 -3.47 2.85
CA GLY A 42 6.87 -3.11 1.44
C GLY A 42 6.35 -1.69 1.18
N VAL A 43 6.64 -0.75 2.07
CA VAL A 43 6.20 0.65 1.98
C VAL A 43 6.66 1.28 0.66
N ARG A 44 5.72 1.80 -0.12
CA ARG A 44 5.97 2.57 -1.35
C ARG A 44 5.38 3.96 -1.21
N LEU A 45 6.08 4.92 -1.79
CA LEU A 45 5.67 6.32 -1.84
C LEU A 45 5.56 6.73 -3.31
N ASP A 46 4.33 6.95 -3.77
CA ASP A 46 4.04 7.39 -5.13
C ASP A 46 3.77 8.91 -5.15
N GLY A 47 4.13 9.54 -6.25
CA GLY A 47 4.08 10.99 -6.42
C GLY A 47 5.48 11.57 -6.65
N PRO A 48 5.68 12.86 -6.41
CA PRO A 48 4.74 13.84 -5.83
C PRO A 48 3.62 14.26 -6.80
N PHE A 49 2.42 14.46 -6.25
CA PHE A 49 1.24 14.99 -6.93
C PHE A 49 1.10 16.50 -6.73
N ALA A 50 0.42 17.15 -7.67
CA ALA A 50 0.21 18.60 -7.67
C ALA A 50 -0.72 19.06 -6.53
N ASP A 51 -1.72 18.26 -6.19
CA ASP A 51 -2.73 18.52 -5.19
C ASP A 51 -3.30 17.23 -4.59
N GLU A 52 -4.11 17.35 -3.53
CA GLU A 52 -4.73 16.23 -2.84
C GLU A 52 -5.63 15.40 -3.75
N ALA A 53 -6.43 16.04 -4.61
CA ALA A 53 -7.37 15.35 -5.47
C ALA A 53 -6.64 14.50 -6.51
N ALA A 54 -5.52 14.99 -7.05
CA ALA A 54 -4.65 14.22 -7.94
C ALA A 54 -4.01 13.00 -7.23
N ALA A 55 -3.65 13.14 -5.95
CA ALA A 55 -3.16 12.02 -5.16
C ALA A 55 -4.27 11.01 -4.86
N GLN A 56 -5.47 11.46 -4.46
CA GLN A 56 -6.64 10.62 -4.21
C GLN A 56 -7.08 9.84 -5.46
N ALA A 57 -7.08 10.49 -6.64
CA ALA A 57 -7.41 9.84 -7.90
C ALA A 57 -6.38 8.77 -8.31
N SER A 58 -5.14 8.90 -7.83
CA SER A 58 -4.06 7.94 -8.08
C SER A 58 -4.02 6.80 -7.06
N ALA A 59 -4.60 7.01 -5.87
CA ALA A 59 -4.82 5.93 -4.92
C ALA A 59 -5.84 4.95 -5.53
N ARG A 60 -5.52 3.66 -5.51
CA ARG A 60 -6.50 2.65 -5.90
C ARG A 60 -7.49 2.51 -4.73
N PRO A 61 -8.76 2.17 -5.00
CA PRO A 61 -9.67 1.81 -3.93
C PRO A 61 -9.04 0.65 -3.16
N SER A 62 -8.60 0.92 -1.93
CA SER A 62 -8.28 -0.15 -0.99
C SER A 62 -9.59 -0.92 -0.79
N GLU A 63 -9.58 -2.23 -0.99
CA GLU A 63 -10.73 -3.11 -0.82
C GLU A 63 -11.08 -3.25 0.68
N ASN A 64 -11.08 -2.16 1.45
CA ASN A 64 -11.56 -2.17 2.83
C ASN A 64 -11.85 -0.76 3.34
N THR A 65 -12.90 -0.14 2.79
CA THR A 65 -13.62 0.94 3.48
C THR A 65 -15.10 0.59 3.53
N GLN A 66 -15.42 -0.60 4.03
CA GLN A 66 -16.82 -0.94 4.28
C GLN A 66 -16.97 -1.94 5.42
N ARG A 67 -16.79 -1.46 6.66
CA ARG A 67 -17.58 -1.89 7.83
C ARG A 67 -17.71 -0.76 8.83
#